data_AF-A0A7Y3XNH5-F1
#
_entry.id   AF-A0A7Y3XNH5-F1
#
_cell.length_a   1.000
_cell.length_b   1.000
_cell.length_c   1.000
_cell.angle_alpha   90.00
_cell.angle_beta   90.00
_cell.angle_gamma   90.00
#
_symmetry.space_group_name_H-M   'P 1'
#
loop_
_entity.id
_entity.type
_entity.pdbx_description
1 polymer ?
#
loop_
_entity_poly.entity_id
_entity_poly.type
_entity_poly.pdbx_seq_one_letter_code
_entity_poly.pdbx_strand_id
1 'polypeptide(L)'
;MKKGFPDELELFVATKKDWKQRKALREQKSQMGRIPEGLSKRERMERKLLTKRGRHMYSKRGQMVESVFGQIKDARRIKRFLRRGLDACSSEWKLICATHNLLKLFRSGKASWA
;
A
#
# COMPACT_ATOMS: atom_id res chain seq x y z
N MET A 1 17.52 3.30 -26.79
CA MET A 1 17.23 4.10 -25.57
C MET A 1 15.88 3.66 -25.00
N LYS A 2 15.87 2.79 -23.99
CA LYS A 2 14.64 2.45 -23.25
C LYS A 2 14.43 3.55 -22.21
N LYS A 3 13.32 4.28 -22.27
CA LYS A 3 12.91 5.21 -21.19
C LYS A 3 12.70 4.37 -19.92
N GLY A 4 13.69 4.37 -19.03
CA GLY A 4 13.62 3.71 -17.73
C GLY A 4 12.56 4.40 -16.87
N PHE A 5 11.82 3.60 -16.10
CA PHE A 5 11.02 4.08 -14.98
C PHE A 5 11.93 4.91 -14.04
N PRO A 6 11.45 6.00 -13.43
CA PRO A 6 12.30 6.91 -12.67
C PRO A 6 13.08 6.17 -11.57
N ASP A 7 14.39 6.43 -11.49
CA ASP A 7 15.38 5.76 -10.61
C ASP A 7 15.10 5.88 -9.09
N GLU A 8 14.03 6.54 -8.66
CA GLU A 8 13.73 6.78 -7.23
C GLU A 8 12.32 6.32 -6.80
N LEU A 9 11.84 5.15 -7.26
CA LEU A 9 10.66 4.55 -6.62
C LEU A 9 11.04 3.97 -5.24
N GLU A 10 10.94 4.81 -4.21
CA GLU A 10 11.25 4.42 -2.84
C GLU A 10 10.17 3.49 -2.26
N LEU A 11 10.43 2.18 -2.28
CA LEU A 11 9.51 1.17 -1.75
C LEU A 11 9.56 1.07 -0.21
N PHE A 12 8.39 0.85 0.39
CA PHE A 12 8.21 0.56 1.81
C PHE A 12 7.32 -0.68 1.98
N VAL A 13 7.84 -1.71 2.63
CA VAL A 13 7.14 -2.99 2.85
C VAL A 13 7.28 -3.39 4.31
N ALA A 14 6.16 -3.71 4.97
CA ALA A 14 6.21 -4.26 6.33
C ALA A 14 6.91 -5.62 6.34
N THR A 15 7.91 -5.74 7.19
CA THR A 15 8.68 -6.96 7.43
C THR A 15 8.20 -7.73 8.68
N LYS A 16 7.43 -7.07 9.54
CA LYS A 16 6.89 -7.60 10.80
C LYS A 16 5.41 -7.24 10.94
N LYS A 17 4.70 -7.96 11.82
CA LYS A 17 3.33 -7.57 12.25
C LYS A 17 3.37 -6.17 12.86
N ASP A 18 2.33 -5.38 12.62
CA ASP A 18 2.26 -3.97 13.03
C ASP A 18 2.50 -3.76 14.53
N TRP A 19 1.91 -4.60 15.39
CA TRP A 19 2.13 -4.49 16.84
C TRP A 19 3.59 -4.73 17.27
N LYS A 20 4.32 -5.63 16.58
CA LYS A 20 5.76 -5.88 16.84
C LYS A 20 6.59 -4.68 16.41
N GLN A 21 6.21 -4.05 15.31
CA GLN A 21 6.85 -2.83 14.82
C GLN A 21 6.60 -1.66 15.78
N ARG A 22 5.38 -1.48 16.28
CA ARG A 22 5.03 -0.49 17.32
C ARG A 22 5.73 -0.75 18.65
N LYS A 23 5.98 -2.01 19.01
CA LYS A 23 6.78 -2.38 20.19
C LYS A 23 8.25 -1.98 20.00
N ALA A 24 8.87 -2.37 18.88
CA ALA A 24 10.24 -1.97 18.55
C ALA A 24 10.40 -0.44 18.48
N LEU A 25 9.36 0.27 18.04
CA LEU A 25 9.31 1.74 18.03
C LEU A 25 9.31 2.38 19.42
N ARG A 26 8.70 1.70 20.40
CA ARG A 26 8.69 2.15 21.80
C ARG A 26 10.03 1.85 22.48
N GLU A 27 10.61 0.70 22.17
CA GLU A 27 11.84 0.21 22.81
C GLU A 27 13.11 0.80 22.20
N GLN A 28 13.18 0.93 20.87
CA GLN A 28 14.30 1.53 20.16
C GLN A 28 13.97 2.99 19.82
N LYS A 29 14.68 3.94 20.45
CA LYS A 29 14.69 5.34 20.00
C LYS A 29 14.98 5.39 18.51
N SER A 30 14.30 6.29 17.77
CA SER A 30 14.36 6.38 16.31
C SER A 30 15.83 6.38 15.84
N GLN A 31 16.21 5.35 15.09
CA GLN A 31 17.59 5.18 14.66
C GLN A 31 17.94 6.28 13.64
N MET A 32 18.80 7.21 14.05
CA MET A 32 19.33 8.28 13.18
C MET A 32 20.65 7.83 12.53
N GLY A 33 21.00 8.46 11.41
CA GLY A 33 22.27 8.25 10.72
C GLY A 33 22.24 7.22 9.59
N ARG A 34 23.38 7.11 8.88
CA ARG A 34 23.58 6.23 7.73
C ARG A 34 23.27 4.78 8.07
N ILE A 35 22.65 4.06 7.13
CA ILE A 35 22.40 2.63 7.27
C ILE A 35 23.73 1.89 7.08
N PRO A 36 24.17 1.04 8.03
CA PRO A 36 25.40 0.26 7.88
C PRO A 36 25.35 -0.66 6.65
N GLU A 37 26.49 -0.82 5.96
CA GLU A 37 26.54 -1.52 4.67
C GLU A 37 26.40 -3.05 4.79
N GLY A 38 26.57 -3.62 5.99
CA GLY A 38 26.44 -5.08 6.24
C GLY A 38 25.03 -5.62 6.50
N LEU A 39 23.99 -4.77 6.54
CA LEU A 39 22.63 -5.22 6.86
C LEU A 39 21.96 -5.96 5.70
N SER A 40 21.20 -7.02 6.01
CA SER A 40 20.34 -7.71 5.05
C SER A 40 19.24 -6.78 4.50
N LYS A 41 18.66 -7.11 3.33
CA LYS A 41 17.55 -6.35 2.74
C LYS A 41 16.38 -6.15 3.73
N ARG A 42 16.08 -7.17 4.53
CA ARG A 42 15.02 -7.13 5.55
C ARG A 42 15.37 -6.17 6.69
N GLU A 43 16.58 -6.25 7.23
CA GLU A 43 17.02 -5.38 8.32
C GLU A 43 17.14 -3.92 7.88
N ARG A 44 17.58 -3.69 6.64
CA ARG A 44 17.57 -2.35 6.03
C ARG A 44 16.15 -1.79 5.97
N MET A 45 15.16 -2.59 5.55
CA MET A 45 13.75 -2.16 5.53
C MET A 45 13.19 -1.95 6.94
N GLU A 46 13.51 -2.81 7.90
CA GLU A 46 13.14 -2.63 9.31
C GLU A 46 13.65 -1.30 9.86
N ARG A 47 14.94 -1.02 9.69
CA ARG A 47 15.53 0.26 10.10
C ARG A 47 14.87 1.44 9.40
N LYS A 48 14.64 1.32 8.08
CA LYS A 48 13.97 2.36 7.27
C LYS A 48 12.58 2.68 7.82
N LEU A 49 11.80 1.67 8.18
CA LEU A 49 10.47 1.80 8.77
C LEU A 49 10.46 2.36 10.21
N LEU A 50 11.58 2.31 10.93
CA LEU A 50 11.74 2.92 12.27
C LEU A 50 12.06 4.42 12.22
N THR A 51 12.46 4.95 11.06
CA THR A 51 12.74 6.38 10.89
C THR A 51 11.46 7.23 10.88
N LYS A 52 11.53 8.50 11.33
CA LYS A 52 10.38 9.43 11.26
C LYS A 52 9.78 9.52 9.84
N ARG A 53 10.63 9.68 8.81
CA ARG A 53 10.22 9.74 7.40
C ARG A 53 9.57 8.43 6.94
N GLY A 54 10.21 7.29 7.20
CA GLY A 54 9.69 6.00 6.77
C GLY A 54 8.35 5.65 7.42
N ARG A 55 8.15 6.02 8.69
CA ARG A 55 6.84 5.92 9.36
C ARG A 55 5.78 6.76 8.68
N HIS A 56 6.08 8.04 8.43
CA HIS A 56 5.13 8.96 7.81
C HIS A 56 4.72 8.50 6.41
N MET A 57 5.67 8.00 5.61
CA MET A 57 5.37 7.46 4.29
C MET A 57 4.56 6.16 4.39
N TYR A 58 4.94 5.25 5.28
CA TYR A 58 4.23 3.98 5.44
C TYR A 58 2.82 4.14 6.04
N SER A 59 2.58 5.14 6.91
CA SER A 59 1.25 5.39 7.47
C SER A 59 0.22 5.79 6.41
N LYS A 60 0.65 6.38 5.29
CA LYS A 60 -0.23 6.69 4.14
C LYS A 60 -0.85 5.44 3.51
N ARG A 61 -0.28 4.24 3.75
CA ARG A 61 -0.83 2.97 3.24
C ARG A 61 -2.26 2.73 3.71
N GLY A 62 -2.57 3.07 4.98
CA GLY A 62 -3.91 2.89 5.53
C GLY A 62 -4.96 3.65 4.72
N GLN A 63 -4.72 4.96 4.52
CA GLN A 63 -5.62 5.83 3.76
C GLN A 63 -5.81 5.38 2.30
N MET A 64 -4.76 4.83 1.68
CA MET A 64 -4.82 4.38 0.28
C MET A 64 -5.61 3.08 0.11
N VAL A 65 -5.34 2.08 0.94
CA VAL A 65 -5.86 0.71 0.72
C VAL A 65 -7.12 0.44 1.52
N GLU A 66 -7.19 0.89 2.77
CA GLU A 66 -8.34 0.59 3.66
C GLU A 66 -9.61 1.30 3.18
N SER A 67 -9.47 2.54 2.68
CA SER A 67 -10.60 3.29 2.13
C SER A 67 -11.24 2.57 0.92
N VAL A 68 -10.43 1.96 0.05
CA VAL A 68 -10.91 1.19 -1.11
C VAL A 68 -11.69 -0.03 -0.64
N PHE A 69 -11.16 -0.79 0.33
CA PHE A 69 -11.86 -1.96 0.86
C PHE A 69 -13.16 -1.59 1.58
N GLY A 70 -13.18 -0.53 2.38
CA GLY A 70 -14.40 -0.05 3.05
C GLY A 70 -15.46 0.39 2.03
N GLN A 71 -15.07 1.14 1.00
CA GLN A 71 -16.01 1.55 -0.06
C GLN A 71 -16.56 0.36 -0.85
N ILE A 72 -15.73 -0.64 -1.17
CA ILE A 72 -16.21 -1.84 -1.88
C ILE A 72 -17.16 -2.66 -1.00
N LYS A 73 -16.81 -2.89 0.27
CA LYS A 73 -17.57 -3.78 1.16
C LYS A 73 -18.83 -3.14 1.74
N ASP A 74 -18.77 -1.88 2.14
CA ASP A 74 -19.87 -1.21 2.85
C ASP A 74 -20.67 -0.30 1.93
N ALA A 75 -20.03 0.61 1.19
CA ALA A 75 -20.75 1.52 0.30
C ALA A 75 -21.31 0.82 -0.95
N ARG A 76 -20.56 -0.13 -1.52
CA ARG A 76 -21.01 -0.93 -2.68
C ARG A 76 -21.61 -2.28 -2.30
N ARG A 77 -21.55 -2.67 -1.03
CA ARG A 77 -22.12 -3.92 -0.48
C ARG A 77 -21.57 -5.20 -1.12
N ILE A 78 -20.37 -5.15 -1.73
CA ILE A 78 -19.72 -6.31 -2.36
C ILE A 78 -18.87 -7.02 -1.30
N LYS A 79 -19.49 -7.96 -0.59
CA LYS A 79 -18.86 -8.68 0.54
C LYS A 79 -18.37 -10.09 0.20
N ARG A 80 -18.82 -10.66 -0.92
CA ARG A 80 -18.51 -12.03 -1.36
C ARG A 80 -18.32 -12.06 -2.87
N PHE A 81 -17.50 -13.00 -3.33
CA PHE A 81 -17.40 -13.34 -4.75
C PHE A 81 -18.58 -14.22 -5.15
N LEU A 82 -19.08 -13.99 -6.37
CA LEU A 82 -20.14 -14.80 -6.96
C LEU A 82 -19.58 -15.99 -7.73
N ARG A 83 -18.34 -15.89 -8.24
CA ARG A 83 -17.69 -16.98 -8.96
C ARG A 83 -16.90 -17.90 -8.01
N ARG A 84 -16.64 -19.13 -8.46
CA ARG A 84 -15.80 -20.11 -7.74
C ARG A 84 -14.53 -20.40 -8.55
N GLY A 85 -13.43 -20.66 -7.84
CA GLY A 85 -12.10 -20.87 -8.43
C GLY A 85 -11.26 -19.59 -8.50
N LEU A 86 -9.95 -19.72 -8.32
CA LEU A 86 -9.03 -18.57 -8.19
C LEU A 86 -9.05 -17.65 -9.41
N ASP A 87 -8.94 -18.21 -10.61
CA ASP A 87 -8.94 -17.42 -11.86
C ASP A 87 -10.25 -16.66 -12.05
N ALA A 88 -11.34 -17.27 -11.61
CA ALA A 88 -12.65 -16.70 -11.75
C ALA A 88 -12.92 -15.57 -10.75
N CYS A 89 -12.54 -15.75 -9.49
CA CYS A 89 -12.55 -14.69 -8.49
C CYS A 89 -11.56 -13.57 -8.85
N SER A 90 -10.40 -13.88 -9.44
CA SER A 90 -9.42 -12.90 -9.89
C SER A 90 -9.98 -11.96 -10.96
N SER A 91 -10.71 -12.53 -11.93
CA SER A 91 -11.38 -11.74 -12.97
C SER A 91 -12.52 -10.88 -12.41
N GLU A 92 -13.32 -11.44 -11.50
CA GLU A 92 -14.37 -10.71 -10.78
C GLU A 92 -13.79 -9.55 -9.96
N TRP A 93 -12.69 -9.78 -9.24
CA TRP A 93 -11.99 -8.76 -8.46
C TRP A 93 -11.49 -7.61 -9.33
N LYS A 94 -10.89 -7.90 -10.49
CA LYS A 94 -10.45 -6.88 -11.45
C LYS A 94 -11.61 -6.01 -11.93
N LEU A 95 -12.77 -6.60 -12.21
CA LEU A 95 -13.98 -5.86 -12.60
C LEU A 95 -14.50 -4.97 -11.46
N ILE A 96 -14.53 -5.48 -10.22
CA ILE A 96 -14.90 -4.72 -9.04
C ILE A 96 -13.97 -3.49 -8.87
N CYS A 97 -12.65 -3.69 -9.00
CA CYS A 97 -11.67 -2.60 -8.93
C CYS A 97 -11.82 -1.61 -10.09
N ALA A 98 -12.03 -2.07 -11.31
CA ALA A 98 -12.21 -1.20 -12.48
C ALA A 98 -13.43 -0.29 -12.30
N THR A 99 -14.58 -0.87 -11.94
CA THR A 99 -15.81 -0.10 -11.68
C THR A 99 -15.66 0.86 -10.51
N HIS A 100 -14.92 0.49 -9.46
CA HIS A 100 -14.59 1.41 -8.36
C HIS A 100 -13.75 2.60 -8.83
N ASN A 101 -12.70 2.36 -9.65
CA ASN A 101 -11.85 3.42 -10.19
C ASN A 101 -12.62 4.34 -11.14
N LEU A 102 -13.46 3.78 -12.01
CA LEU A 102 -14.32 4.56 -12.91
C LEU A 102 -15.26 5.47 -12.12
N LEU A 103 -15.89 4.96 -11.05
CA LEU A 103 -16.76 5.75 -10.19
C LEU A 103 -16.01 6.91 -9.51
N LYS A 104 -14.75 6.69 -9.11
CA LYS A 104 -13.90 7.77 -8.56
C LYS A 104 -13.56 8.81 -9.60
N LEU A 105 -13.21 8.41 -10.83
CA LEU A 105 -12.93 9.33 -11.93
C LEU A 105 -14.17 10.18 -12.25
N PHE A 106 -15.32 9.54 -12.41
CA PHE A 106 -16.59 10.21 -12.64
C PHE A 106 -16.92 11.24 -11.56
N ARG A 107 -16.85 10.86 -10.27
CA ARG A 107 -17.13 11.75 -9.14
C ARG A 107 -16.08 12.84 -8.94
N SER A 108 -14.85 12.65 -9.42
CA SER A 108 -13.79 13.64 -9.25
C SER A 108 -13.98 14.89 -10.10
N GLY A 109 -14.79 14.82 -11.17
CA GLY A 109 -14.95 15.90 -12.14
C GLY A 109 -13.70 16.19 -12.98
N LYS A 110 -12.63 15.40 -12.83
CA LYS A 110 -11.35 15.59 -13.52
C LYS A 110 -11.22 14.83 -14.84
N ALA A 111 -12.19 13.98 -15.14
CA ALA A 111 -12.23 13.29 -16.43
C ALA A 111 -12.76 14.27 -17.48
N SER A 112 -11.96 14.55 -18.51
CA SER A 112 -12.44 15.18 -19.73
C SER A 112 -13.16 14.11 -20.56
N TRP A 113 -14.45 14.31 -20.80
CA TRP A 113 -15.28 13.39 -21.60
C TRP A 113 -15.42 13.86 -23.06
N ALA A 114 -14.56 14.77 -23.48
CA ALA A 114 -14.49 15.32 -24.83
C ALA A 114 -13.71 14.39 -25.77
#